data_AF-A0A6J3F850-F1
#
_entry.id   AF-A0A6J3F850-F1
#
_cell.length_a   1.000
_cell.length_b   1.000
_cell.length_c   1.000
_cell.angle_alpha   90.00
_cell.angle_beta   90.00
_cell.angle_gamma   90.00
#
_symmetry.space_group_name_H-M   'P 1'
#
loop_
_entity.id
_entity.type
_entity.pdbx_description
1 polymer ?
#
loop_
_entity_poly.entity_id
_entity_poly.type
_entity_poly.pdbx_seq_one_letter_code
_entity_poly.pdbx_strand_id
1 'polypeptide(L)'
;MAGALRYLLTLRRLCPGLGVVPHTRALAAVVPGVTKVDNKSDFLQKRPHRQHPGIRKLPHVRLPQALSNGAQLLLREIAEPNMENQVQALTNYLWSRHLPAEPEELQRRAMHLEKKFLENPDLFQTEVKLREAVLHALRKTTYHWQELSYSEGLSLVYMAARLDGGFAAVSRAFHEIRVRNPAFQPQTLMDFGSGTGSVTWAAHSVWGQTLREYMCVDRSTAMLVLAEKLLKGGSESGEPYIPGVFFRQFLPVSPKVQFDIVVSAFSLSELPSEADRNEVVQTLWRKTHHFLVLVENGTKAGHSLLMDARDLVLNGNEKSPLDPRPGFVFAPVSITSTCPAILHYFVFLSSSYLMIPLALPTLCSCPPFSLAPFDSIILSF
;
A
#
# COMPACT_ATOMS: atom_id res chain seq x y z
N MET A 1 -2.06 -31.77 26.86
CA MET A 1 -1.92 -31.33 25.45
C MET A 1 -3.24 -31.30 24.64
N ALA A 2 -4.43 -31.47 25.25
CA ALA A 2 -5.71 -31.38 24.54
C ALA A 2 -6.47 -30.04 24.72
N GLY A 3 -5.94 -29.14 25.56
CA GLY A 3 -6.57 -27.86 25.90
C GLY A 3 -6.29 -26.69 24.95
N ALA A 4 -5.33 -26.78 24.03
CA ALA A 4 -5.01 -25.63 23.15
C ALA A 4 -5.90 -25.58 21.88
N LEU A 5 -6.33 -26.74 21.36
CA LEU A 5 -6.99 -26.82 20.05
C LEU A 5 -8.48 -26.40 20.04
N ARG A 6 -9.19 -26.49 21.17
CA ARG A 6 -10.65 -26.23 21.22
C ARG A 6 -11.03 -24.76 21.41
N TYR A 7 -10.12 -23.89 21.80
CA TYR A 7 -10.49 -22.61 22.43
C TYR A 7 -10.42 -21.40 21.51
N LEU A 8 -9.90 -21.55 20.29
CA LEU A 8 -9.84 -20.49 19.28
C LEU A 8 -10.93 -20.58 18.20
N LEU A 9 -11.64 -21.72 18.09
CA LEU A 9 -12.85 -21.83 17.26
C LEU A 9 -13.97 -20.88 17.72
N THR A 10 -13.90 -20.38 18.96
CA THR A 10 -14.83 -19.38 19.52
C THR A 10 -14.35 -17.93 19.37
N LEU A 11 -13.10 -17.67 18.94
CA LEU A 11 -12.62 -16.30 18.71
C LEU A 11 -13.25 -15.64 17.48
N ARG A 12 -13.78 -16.44 16.54
CA ARG A 12 -14.65 -15.94 15.46
C ARG A 12 -15.94 -15.26 15.98
N ARG A 13 -16.32 -15.48 17.25
CA ARG A 13 -17.51 -14.89 17.88
C ARG A 13 -17.21 -13.77 18.89
N LEU A 14 -15.94 -13.40 19.09
CA LEU A 14 -15.53 -12.32 20.01
C LEU A 14 -15.10 -11.02 19.31
N CYS A 15 -15.26 -10.96 17.98
CA CYS A 15 -15.39 -9.72 17.23
C CYS A 15 -16.83 -9.56 16.67
N PRO A 16 -17.90 -9.56 17.50
CA PRO A 16 -19.16 -9.03 17.02
C PRO A 16 -18.96 -7.52 16.83
N GLY A 17 -19.06 -7.06 15.58
CA GLY A 17 -19.07 -5.66 15.15
C GLY A 17 -18.48 -4.65 16.15
N LEU A 18 -17.26 -4.20 15.89
CA LEU A 18 -16.89 -2.83 16.28
C LEU A 18 -17.91 -1.93 15.58
N GLY A 19 -18.98 -1.58 16.31
CA GLY A 19 -19.88 -0.50 15.91
C GLY A 19 -19.01 0.69 15.54
N VAL A 20 -19.38 1.37 14.45
CA VAL A 20 -18.68 2.50 13.84
C VAL A 20 -18.10 3.40 14.94
N VAL A 21 -16.83 3.19 15.28
CA VAL A 21 -16.12 4.10 16.18
C VAL A 21 -15.90 5.35 15.34
N PRO A 22 -16.35 6.54 15.77
CA PRO A 22 -16.18 7.74 14.97
C PRO A 22 -14.70 7.89 14.58
N HIS A 23 -14.43 8.07 13.29
CA HIS A 23 -13.08 8.02 12.69
C HIS A 23 -12.07 8.93 13.39
N THR A 24 -12.53 9.98 14.07
CA THR A 24 -11.73 10.88 14.91
C THR A 24 -11.04 10.18 16.09
N ARG A 25 -11.60 9.10 16.65
CA ARG A 25 -10.93 8.28 17.69
C ARG A 25 -9.91 7.29 17.12
N ALA A 26 -10.07 6.82 15.89
CA ALA A 26 -9.11 5.93 15.23
C ALA A 26 -7.82 6.68 14.86
N LEU A 27 -7.96 7.94 14.42
CA LEU A 27 -6.84 8.85 14.18
C LEU A 27 -6.19 9.38 15.48
N ALA A 28 -6.77 9.13 16.66
CA ALA A 28 -6.23 9.61 17.93
C ALA A 28 -5.08 8.73 18.49
N ALA A 29 -4.85 7.54 17.92
CA ALA A 29 -3.69 6.69 18.24
C ALA A 29 -2.42 7.10 17.45
N VAL A 30 -2.34 8.37 17.03
CA VAL A 30 -1.15 8.94 16.38
C VAL A 30 -0.01 8.94 17.38
N VAL A 31 0.97 8.07 17.14
CA VAL A 31 2.28 8.20 17.77
C VAL A 31 2.98 9.39 17.08
N PRO A 32 3.32 10.47 17.79
CA PRO A 32 4.05 11.58 17.19
C PRO A 32 5.42 11.09 16.68
N GLY A 33 5.72 11.33 15.40
CA GLY A 33 7.07 11.11 14.84
C GLY A 33 7.36 9.78 14.12
N VAL A 34 6.34 9.01 13.70
CA VAL A 34 6.51 7.70 13.03
C VAL A 34 6.96 7.78 11.57
N THR A 35 6.94 8.94 10.92
CA THR A 35 7.46 9.14 9.54
C THR A 35 8.97 8.90 9.40
N LYS A 36 9.66 8.50 10.48
CA LYS A 36 11.09 8.17 10.44
C LYS A 36 11.29 6.71 10.01
N VAL A 37 12.02 6.56 8.91
CA VAL A 37 12.60 5.28 8.47
C VAL A 37 13.35 4.65 9.64
N ASP A 38 13.09 3.37 9.90
CA ASP A 38 13.77 2.63 10.96
C ASP A 38 15.26 2.47 10.61
N ASN A 39 16.10 3.25 11.30
CA ASN A 39 17.56 3.16 11.23
C ASN A 39 18.16 2.45 12.45
N LYS A 40 17.33 2.02 13.39
CA LYS A 40 17.78 1.46 14.68
C LYS A 40 17.79 -0.06 14.67
N SER A 41 16.90 -0.70 13.92
CA SER A 41 16.92 -2.15 13.79
C SER A 41 18.09 -2.64 12.93
N ASP A 42 18.49 -3.89 13.16
CA ASP A 42 19.51 -4.58 12.35
C ASP A 42 19.04 -4.86 10.90
N PHE A 43 17.84 -4.40 10.54
CA PHE A 43 17.22 -4.61 9.23
C PHE A 43 18.06 -4.07 8.07
N LEU A 44 18.73 -2.93 8.26
CA LEU A 44 19.67 -2.36 7.29
C LEU A 44 21.13 -2.72 7.59
N GLN A 45 21.39 -3.80 8.35
CA GLN A 45 22.72 -4.18 8.81
C GLN A 45 23.45 -3.02 9.52
N LYS A 46 22.71 -2.22 10.31
CA LYS A 46 23.17 -1.00 11.00
C LYS A 46 23.72 0.10 10.08
N ARG A 47 23.46 0.05 8.76
CA ARG A 47 23.75 1.15 7.84
C ARG A 47 22.61 2.17 7.85
N PRO A 48 22.89 3.48 7.89
CA PRO A 48 21.86 4.49 7.72
C PRO A 48 21.17 4.34 6.36
N HIS A 49 19.84 4.47 6.30
CA HIS A 49 19.08 4.36 5.05
C HIS A 49 19.68 5.20 3.92
N ARG A 50 20.12 6.45 4.20
CA ARG A 50 20.73 7.40 3.25
C ARG A 50 22.04 6.96 2.61
N GLN A 51 22.69 5.94 3.17
CA GLN A 51 23.96 5.39 2.69
C GLN A 51 23.77 3.99 2.09
N HIS A 52 22.52 3.53 1.95
CA HIS A 52 22.24 2.23 1.37
C HIS A 52 22.63 2.22 -0.13
N PRO A 53 23.35 1.18 -0.61
CA PRO A 53 23.81 1.11 -2.00
C PRO A 53 22.66 1.10 -3.02
N GLY A 54 21.46 0.72 -2.58
CA GLY A 54 20.22 0.78 -3.38
C GLY A 54 19.70 2.19 -3.68
N ILE A 55 20.23 3.24 -3.05
CA ILE A 55 19.75 4.61 -3.29
C ILE A 55 20.14 5.07 -4.68
N ARG A 56 19.14 5.53 -5.43
CA ARG A 56 19.29 6.20 -6.72
C ARG A 56 18.96 7.68 -6.56
N LYS A 57 19.86 8.57 -6.98
CA LYS A 57 19.60 10.03 -7.05
C LYS A 57 18.95 10.35 -8.39
N LEU A 58 17.71 10.82 -8.35
CA LEU A 58 16.88 10.95 -9.54
C LEU A 58 16.20 12.31 -9.55
N PRO A 59 15.85 12.83 -10.74
CA PRO A 59 15.15 14.10 -10.85
C PRO A 59 13.85 14.09 -10.06
N HIS A 60 13.47 15.26 -9.56
CA HIS A 60 12.21 15.47 -8.88
C HIS A 60 11.04 15.21 -9.82
N VAL A 61 10.06 14.47 -9.32
CA VAL A 61 8.79 14.27 -10.01
C VAL A 61 7.84 15.41 -9.64
N ARG A 62 7.14 15.95 -10.64
CA ARG A 62 6.09 16.95 -10.47
C ARG A 62 4.78 16.37 -10.99
N LEU A 63 3.68 16.67 -10.31
CA LEU A 63 2.35 16.33 -10.80
C LEU A 63 2.06 17.05 -12.12
N PRO A 64 1.31 16.42 -13.04
CA PRO A 64 0.75 17.11 -14.20
C PRO A 64 -0.06 18.32 -13.76
N GLN A 65 0.08 19.45 -14.47
CA GLN A 65 -0.53 20.71 -14.06
C GLN A 65 -2.06 20.60 -13.92
N ALA A 66 -2.71 19.87 -14.83
CA ALA A 66 -4.15 19.60 -14.79
C ALA A 66 -4.58 18.89 -13.48
N LEU A 67 -3.84 17.85 -13.08
CA LEU A 67 -4.09 17.12 -11.85
C LEU A 67 -3.87 18.01 -10.61
N SER A 68 -2.77 18.77 -10.59
CA SER A 68 -2.48 19.71 -9.50
C SER A 68 -3.57 20.77 -9.34
N ASN A 69 -4.05 21.34 -10.45
CA ASN A 69 -5.11 22.35 -10.43
C ASN A 69 -6.43 21.75 -9.96
N GLY A 70 -6.79 20.55 -10.44
CA GLY A 70 -8.00 19.86 -10.02
C GLY A 70 -8.00 19.51 -8.53
N ALA A 71 -6.89 19.01 -8.01
CA ALA A 71 -6.74 18.74 -6.58
C ALA A 71 -6.88 20.03 -5.74
N GLN A 72 -6.27 21.13 -6.18
CA GLN A 72 -6.39 22.43 -5.51
C GLN A 72 -7.83 22.99 -5.53
N LEU A 73 -8.56 22.78 -6.64
CA LEU A 73 -9.96 23.19 -6.74
C LEU A 73 -10.83 22.44 -5.72
N LEU A 74 -10.72 21.11 -5.69
CA LEU A 74 -11.48 20.26 -4.76
C LEU A 74 -11.17 20.58 -3.29
N LEU A 75 -9.92 20.93 -2.97
CA LEU A 75 -9.54 21.33 -1.61
C LEU A 75 -10.13 22.69 -1.19
N ARG A 76 -10.35 23.61 -2.13
CA ARG A 76 -10.94 24.91 -1.84
C ARG A 76 -12.44 24.83 -1.57
N GLU A 77 -13.15 23.92 -2.24
CA GLU A 77 -14.61 23.79 -2.12
C GLU A 77 -15.06 23.36 -0.71
N ILE A 78 -14.18 22.72 0.05
CA ILE A 78 -14.59 21.96 1.23
C ILE A 78 -14.32 22.68 2.54
N ALA A 79 -13.47 23.71 2.53
CA ALA A 79 -13.25 24.68 3.62
C ALA A 79 -13.43 24.13 5.05
N GLU A 80 -12.98 22.89 5.30
CA GLU A 80 -13.19 22.20 6.57
C GLU A 80 -12.18 22.72 7.59
N PRO A 81 -12.62 23.26 8.74
CA PRO A 81 -11.70 23.62 9.80
C PRO A 81 -10.95 22.37 10.27
N ASN A 82 -9.61 22.46 10.36
CA ASN A 82 -8.68 21.39 10.76
C ASN A 82 -8.24 20.38 9.68
N MET A 83 -8.47 20.63 8.39
CA MET A 83 -7.99 19.78 7.30
C MET A 83 -6.49 19.44 7.43
N GLU A 84 -5.64 20.40 7.78
CA GLU A 84 -4.19 20.18 7.95
C GLU A 84 -3.88 19.13 9.03
N ASN A 85 -4.54 19.22 10.18
CA ASN A 85 -4.39 18.26 11.27
C ASN A 85 -4.90 16.87 10.86
N GLN A 86 -6.00 16.80 10.11
CA GLN A 86 -6.53 15.54 9.58
C GLN A 86 -5.58 14.91 8.57
N VAL A 87 -5.03 15.68 7.64
CA VAL A 87 -4.04 15.23 6.65
C VAL A 87 -2.78 14.72 7.34
N GLN A 88 -2.26 15.46 8.32
CA GLN A 88 -1.07 15.04 9.06
C GLN A 88 -1.32 13.78 9.90
N ALA A 89 -2.48 13.68 10.56
CA ALA A 89 -2.88 12.50 11.31
C ALA A 89 -3.03 11.28 10.41
N LEU A 90 -3.71 11.43 9.26
CA LEU A 90 -3.87 10.36 8.29
C LEU A 90 -2.53 9.93 7.68
N THR A 91 -1.66 10.88 7.33
CA THR A 91 -0.31 10.58 6.81
C THR A 91 0.49 9.74 7.81
N ASN A 92 0.50 10.14 9.08
CA ASN A 92 1.17 9.40 10.14
C ASN A 92 0.55 8.01 10.33
N TYR A 93 -0.78 7.94 10.33
CA TYR A 93 -1.51 6.69 10.44
C TYR A 93 -1.12 5.73 9.31
N LEU A 94 -1.28 6.14 8.05
CA LEU A 94 -0.94 5.35 6.87
C LEU A 94 0.51 4.87 6.85
N TRP A 95 1.45 5.70 7.31
CA TRP A 95 2.85 5.34 7.41
C TRP A 95 3.13 4.29 8.50
N SER A 96 2.42 4.37 9.62
CA SER A 96 2.57 3.49 10.80
C SER A 96 1.79 2.17 10.70
N ARG A 97 1.03 1.95 9.62
CA ARG A 97 0.22 0.74 9.46
C ARG A 97 1.08 -0.51 9.38
N HIS A 98 0.63 -1.54 10.08
CA HIS A 98 1.15 -2.90 10.00
C HIS A 98 0.06 -3.82 9.44
N LEU A 99 0.46 -5.00 8.94
CA LEU A 99 -0.49 -6.03 8.54
C LEU A 99 -1.27 -6.54 9.76
N PRO A 100 -2.54 -6.98 9.57
CA PRO A 100 -3.29 -7.65 10.61
C PRO A 100 -2.56 -8.91 11.07
N ALA A 101 -2.60 -9.19 12.37
CA ALA A 101 -2.00 -10.41 12.91
C ALA A 101 -2.86 -11.62 12.53
N GLU A 102 -2.24 -12.63 11.92
CA GLU A 102 -2.94 -13.83 11.49
C GLU A 102 -3.35 -14.69 12.69
N PRO A 103 -4.47 -15.44 12.60
CA PRO A 103 -4.96 -16.27 13.69
C PRO A 103 -3.87 -17.17 14.29
N GLU A 104 -3.09 -17.86 13.44
CA GLU A 104 -2.02 -18.79 13.82
C GLU A 104 -0.89 -18.11 14.60
N GLU A 105 -0.56 -16.86 14.24
CA GLU A 105 0.40 -16.06 14.99
C GLU A 105 -0.14 -15.71 16.37
N LEU A 106 -1.40 -15.29 16.45
CA LEU A 106 -2.06 -15.00 17.73
C LEU A 106 -2.12 -16.24 18.63
N GLN A 107 -2.36 -17.43 18.08
CA GLN A 107 -2.34 -18.67 18.86
C GLN A 107 -0.94 -18.96 19.42
N ARG A 108 0.10 -18.83 18.60
CA ARG A 108 1.49 -19.02 19.04
C ARG A 108 1.89 -18.06 20.14
N ARG A 109 1.52 -16.78 20.01
CA ARG A 109 1.76 -15.76 21.05
C ARG A 109 0.98 -16.07 22.32
N ALA A 110 -0.27 -16.53 22.21
CA ALA A 110 -1.09 -16.93 23.34
C ALA A 110 -0.44 -18.07 24.13
N MET A 111 -0.02 -19.14 23.44
CA MET A 111 0.66 -20.29 24.04
C MET A 111 1.97 -19.89 24.73
N HIS A 112 2.72 -18.96 24.15
CA HIS A 112 3.95 -18.45 24.76
C HIS A 112 3.68 -17.66 26.04
N LEU A 113 2.68 -16.77 26.03
CA LEU A 113 2.28 -15.99 27.20
C LEU A 113 1.74 -16.89 28.32
N GLU A 114 0.94 -17.89 27.97
CA GLU A 114 0.43 -18.88 28.91
C GLU A 114 1.59 -19.61 29.62
N LYS A 115 2.56 -20.12 28.84
CA LYS A 115 3.76 -20.75 29.40
C LYS A 115 4.52 -19.81 30.36
N LYS A 116 4.72 -18.56 29.96
CA LYS A 116 5.41 -17.55 30.77
C LYS A 116 4.68 -17.22 32.07
N PHE A 117 3.34 -17.20 32.04
CA PHE A 117 2.54 -16.94 33.24
C PHE A 117 2.48 -18.15 34.17
N LEU A 118 2.52 -19.37 33.63
CA LEU A 118 2.63 -20.60 34.42
C LEU A 118 3.97 -20.75 35.14
N GLU A 119 5.03 -20.07 34.70
CA GLU A 119 6.31 -19.99 35.43
C GLU A 119 6.19 -19.22 36.76
N ASN A 120 5.10 -18.47 36.97
CA ASN A 120 4.80 -17.76 38.23
C ASN A 120 3.39 -18.13 38.75
N PRO A 121 3.19 -19.38 39.22
CA PRO A 121 1.86 -19.93 39.49
C PRO A 121 1.09 -19.21 40.60
N ASP A 122 1.79 -18.57 41.55
CA ASP A 122 1.17 -17.86 42.69
C ASP A 122 0.31 -16.64 42.27
N LEU A 123 0.48 -16.14 41.03
CA LEU A 123 -0.24 -14.98 40.51
C LEU A 123 -1.63 -15.32 39.95
N PHE A 124 -1.88 -16.57 39.57
CA PHE A 124 -3.10 -16.97 38.86
C PHE A 124 -3.79 -18.16 39.53
N GLN A 125 -4.66 -17.85 40.49
CA GLN A 125 -5.38 -18.84 41.31
C GLN A 125 -6.35 -19.74 40.53
N THR A 126 -6.77 -19.33 39.33
CA THR A 126 -7.73 -20.09 38.50
C THR A 126 -7.35 -20.01 37.02
N GLU A 127 -7.72 -21.04 36.26
CA GLU A 127 -7.56 -21.09 34.80
C GLU A 127 -8.27 -19.90 34.11
N VAL A 128 -9.39 -19.45 34.67
CA VAL A 128 -10.13 -18.27 34.19
C VAL A 128 -9.29 -16.99 34.31
N LYS A 129 -8.65 -16.77 35.47
CA LYS A 129 -7.79 -15.59 35.69
C LYS A 129 -6.55 -15.62 34.80
N LEU A 130 -5.96 -16.80 34.61
CA LEU A 130 -4.84 -16.98 33.67
C LEU A 130 -5.27 -16.61 32.25
N ARG A 131 -6.42 -17.11 31.80
CA ARG A 131 -6.99 -16.82 30.48
C ARG A 131 -7.25 -15.33 30.27
N GLU A 132 -7.86 -14.67 31.25
CA GLU A 132 -8.11 -13.22 31.19
C GLU A 132 -6.81 -12.43 31.10
N ALA A 133 -5.79 -12.83 31.86
CA ALA A 133 -4.47 -12.20 31.80
C ALA A 133 -3.78 -12.40 30.45
N VAL A 134 -3.84 -13.60 29.87
CA VAL A 134 -3.30 -13.88 28.52
C VAL A 134 -4.02 -13.04 27.47
N LEU A 135 -5.36 -13.01 27.49
CA LEU A 135 -6.15 -12.21 26.55
C LEU A 135 -5.88 -10.71 26.70
N HIS A 136 -5.74 -10.21 27.93
CA HIS A 136 -5.39 -8.82 28.20
C HIS A 136 -4.00 -8.46 27.69
N ALA A 137 -3.01 -9.33 27.92
CA ALA A 137 -1.65 -9.18 27.41
C ALA A 137 -1.61 -9.22 25.88
N LEU A 138 -2.33 -10.15 25.26
CA LEU A 138 -2.48 -10.22 23.80
C LEU A 138 -3.07 -8.94 23.24
N ARG A 139 -4.20 -8.45 23.79
CA ARG A 139 -4.79 -7.17 23.35
C ARG A 139 -3.80 -6.02 23.48
N LYS A 140 -3.06 -5.91 24.59
CA LYS A 140 -2.07 -4.83 24.77
C LYS A 140 -0.89 -4.88 23.81
N THR A 141 -0.51 -6.07 23.34
CA THR A 141 0.70 -6.28 22.52
C THR A 141 0.40 -6.49 21.03
N THR A 142 -0.87 -6.68 20.68
CA THR A 142 -1.30 -6.92 19.29
C THR A 142 -1.65 -5.61 18.63
N TYR A 143 -1.14 -5.40 17.43
CA TYR A 143 -1.54 -4.28 16.59
C TYR A 143 -3.02 -4.42 16.22
N HIS A 144 -3.81 -3.39 16.49
CA HIS A 144 -5.24 -3.38 16.18
C HIS A 144 -5.43 -2.83 14.77
N TRP A 145 -5.33 -3.71 13.79
CA TRP A 145 -5.62 -3.35 12.42
C TRP A 145 -7.08 -2.90 12.28
N GLN A 146 -7.29 -1.79 11.59
CA GLN A 146 -8.60 -1.29 11.24
C GLN A 146 -8.68 -1.06 9.73
N GLU A 147 -9.79 -1.52 9.18
CA GLU A 147 -10.19 -1.29 7.80
C GLU A 147 -10.43 0.19 7.56
N LEU A 148 -9.89 0.71 6.45
CA LEU A 148 -10.21 2.05 5.99
C LEU A 148 -11.47 1.98 5.12
N SER A 149 -12.50 2.69 5.56
CA SER A 149 -13.73 2.91 4.80
C SER A 149 -13.75 4.37 4.35
N TYR A 150 -13.49 4.59 3.06
CA TYR A 150 -13.38 5.92 2.50
C TYR A 150 -14.75 6.53 2.22
N SER A 151 -15.13 7.54 3.00
CA SER A 151 -16.22 8.47 2.67
C SER A 151 -15.72 9.55 1.69
N GLU A 152 -16.63 10.38 1.18
CA GLU A 152 -16.24 11.53 0.34
C GLU A 152 -15.20 12.41 1.04
N GLY A 153 -15.50 12.88 2.26
CA GLY A 153 -14.58 13.69 3.06
C GLY A 153 -13.23 13.02 3.34
N LEU A 154 -13.23 11.74 3.76
CA LEU A 154 -11.97 11.03 4.02
C LEU A 154 -11.15 10.80 2.74
N SER A 155 -11.81 10.63 1.58
CA SER A 155 -11.12 10.47 0.29
C SER A 155 -10.35 11.73 -0.08
N LEU A 156 -10.87 12.91 0.26
CA LEU A 156 -10.19 14.19 0.02
C LEU A 156 -9.01 14.42 0.97
N VAL A 157 -9.17 14.07 2.25
CA VAL A 157 -8.06 14.06 3.21
C VAL A 157 -6.97 13.10 2.73
N TYR A 158 -7.35 11.93 2.21
CA TYR A 158 -6.43 10.96 1.62
C TYR A 158 -5.72 11.54 0.38
N MET A 159 -6.45 12.19 -0.52
CA MET A 159 -5.87 12.85 -1.69
C MET A 159 -4.84 13.90 -1.27
N ALA A 160 -5.17 14.78 -0.32
CA ALA A 160 -4.21 15.76 0.19
C ALA A 160 -2.99 15.11 0.87
N ALA A 161 -3.16 13.96 1.52
CA ALA A 161 -2.09 13.24 2.20
C ALA A 161 -1.18 12.43 1.26
N ARG A 162 -1.68 11.97 0.11
CA ARG A 162 -1.01 10.92 -0.68
C ARG A 162 -0.96 11.12 -2.19
N LEU A 163 -1.70 12.04 -2.79
CA LEU A 163 -1.77 12.14 -4.25
C LEU A 163 -0.40 12.34 -4.90
N ASP A 164 0.40 13.25 -4.36
CA ASP A 164 1.74 13.58 -4.86
C ASP A 164 2.77 12.47 -4.60
N GLY A 165 2.83 11.96 -3.37
CA GLY A 165 3.69 10.84 -3.00
C GLY A 165 3.37 9.56 -3.78
N GLY A 166 2.08 9.28 -3.97
CA GLY A 166 1.59 8.14 -4.76
C GLY A 166 1.98 8.25 -6.23
N PHE A 167 1.71 9.41 -6.85
CA PHE A 167 2.13 9.69 -8.22
C PHE A 167 3.64 9.57 -8.40
N ALA A 168 4.43 10.10 -7.46
CA ALA A 168 5.88 10.08 -7.53
C ALA A 168 6.46 8.66 -7.41
N ALA A 169 5.90 7.83 -6.52
CA ALA A 169 6.31 6.44 -6.36
C ALA A 169 6.03 5.62 -7.62
N VAL A 170 4.83 5.72 -8.18
CA VAL A 170 4.44 4.97 -9.38
C VAL A 170 5.19 5.48 -10.62
N SER A 171 5.33 6.80 -10.78
CA SER A 171 6.15 7.39 -11.85
C SER A 171 7.58 6.85 -11.81
N ARG A 172 8.11 6.59 -10.60
CA ARG A 172 9.44 6.04 -10.46
C ARG A 172 9.52 4.56 -10.85
N ALA A 173 8.52 3.75 -10.48
CA ALA A 173 8.43 2.37 -10.92
C ALA A 173 8.34 2.28 -12.46
N PHE A 174 7.48 3.09 -13.09
CA PHE A 174 7.37 3.13 -14.55
C PHE A 174 8.62 3.63 -15.24
N HIS A 175 9.36 4.56 -14.65
CA HIS A 175 10.64 4.99 -15.17
C HIS A 175 11.66 3.83 -15.25
N GLU A 176 11.66 2.89 -14.29
CA GLU A 176 12.52 1.70 -14.39
C GLU A 176 12.18 0.86 -15.63
N ILE A 177 10.89 0.65 -15.91
CA ILE A 177 10.43 -0.04 -17.14
C ILE A 177 10.89 0.72 -18.38
N ARG A 178 10.62 2.02 -18.44
CA ARG A 178 10.92 2.86 -19.60
C ARG A 178 12.40 2.91 -19.95
N VAL A 179 13.28 3.02 -18.95
CA VAL A 179 14.73 3.10 -19.17
C VAL A 179 15.31 1.76 -19.63
N ARG A 180 14.80 0.65 -19.10
CA ARG A 180 15.33 -0.69 -19.36
C ARG A 180 14.73 -1.35 -20.59
N ASN A 181 13.48 -1.01 -20.91
CA ASN A 181 12.79 -1.43 -22.12
C ASN A 181 12.18 -0.22 -22.84
N PRO A 182 13.00 0.62 -23.53
CA PRO A 182 12.53 1.81 -24.24
C PRO A 182 11.58 1.51 -25.41
N ALA A 183 11.61 0.28 -25.93
CA ALA A 183 10.75 -0.17 -27.02
C ALA A 183 9.34 -0.58 -26.53
N PHE A 184 9.14 -0.71 -25.22
CA PHE A 184 7.86 -1.11 -24.66
C PHE A 184 6.77 -0.05 -24.90
N GLN A 185 5.67 -0.49 -25.51
CA GLN A 185 4.53 0.34 -25.92
C GLN A 185 3.23 -0.35 -25.46
N PRO A 186 2.87 -0.26 -24.16
CA PRO A 186 1.66 -0.86 -23.63
C PRO A 186 0.42 -0.18 -24.24
N GLN A 187 -0.64 -0.97 -24.44
CA GLN A 187 -1.94 -0.51 -24.91
C GLN A 187 -3.00 -0.55 -23.80
N THR A 188 -2.87 -1.48 -22.85
CA THR A 188 -3.85 -1.69 -21.78
C THR A 188 -3.20 -1.65 -20.40
N LEU A 189 -3.87 -1.02 -19.43
CA LEU A 189 -3.43 -0.95 -18.04
C LEU A 189 -4.59 -1.25 -17.08
N MET A 190 -4.34 -2.04 -16.05
CA MET A 190 -5.25 -2.22 -14.91
C MET A 190 -4.60 -1.73 -13.62
N ASP A 191 -5.33 -0.92 -12.86
CA ASP A 191 -4.93 -0.36 -11.57
C ASP A 191 -5.85 -0.90 -10.46
N PHE A 192 -5.34 -1.80 -9.63
CA PHE A 192 -6.06 -2.37 -8.49
C PHE A 192 -5.84 -1.56 -7.22
N GLY A 193 -6.94 -1.14 -6.60
CA GLY A 193 -6.94 -0.18 -5.50
C GLY A 193 -6.58 1.21 -6.00
N SER A 194 -7.22 1.64 -7.11
CA SER A 194 -6.81 2.82 -7.87
C SER A 194 -6.86 4.13 -7.07
N GLY A 195 -7.64 4.18 -5.98
CA GLY A 195 -7.70 5.32 -5.07
C GLY A 195 -7.99 6.63 -5.83
N THR A 196 -7.04 7.56 -5.78
CA THR A 196 -7.14 8.87 -6.44
C THR A 196 -6.80 8.86 -7.94
N GLY A 197 -6.51 7.69 -8.53
CA GLY A 197 -6.14 7.54 -9.94
C GLY A 197 -4.71 7.95 -10.26
N SER A 198 -3.81 7.99 -9.27
CA SER A 198 -2.41 8.45 -9.46
C SER A 198 -1.63 7.62 -10.49
N VAL A 199 -1.93 6.32 -10.59
CA VAL A 199 -1.33 5.40 -11.57
C VAL A 199 -1.70 5.80 -13.00
N THR A 200 -2.97 6.13 -13.26
CA THR A 200 -3.45 6.56 -14.59
C THR A 200 -2.68 7.78 -15.08
N TRP A 201 -2.51 8.79 -14.23
CA TRP A 201 -1.74 9.99 -14.57
C TRP A 201 -0.26 9.70 -14.79
N ALA A 202 0.34 8.84 -13.96
CA ALA A 202 1.75 8.46 -14.10
C ALA A 202 1.99 7.67 -15.39
N ALA A 203 1.10 6.72 -15.70
CA ALA A 203 1.17 5.90 -16.90
C ALA A 203 0.99 6.74 -18.16
N HIS A 204 0.01 7.65 -18.17
CA HIS A 204 -0.22 8.56 -19.29
C HIS A 204 0.99 9.49 -19.54
N SER A 205 1.67 9.91 -18.48
CA SER A 205 2.89 10.74 -18.60
C SER A 205 4.05 10.00 -19.29
N VAL A 206 4.07 8.66 -19.26
CA VAL A 206 5.14 7.83 -19.86
C VAL A 206 4.71 7.24 -21.21
N TRP A 207 3.47 6.75 -21.34
CA TRP A 207 2.97 5.98 -22.47
C TRP A 207 1.64 6.48 -23.04
N GLY A 208 1.25 7.74 -22.79
CA GLY A 208 -0.03 8.31 -23.23
C GLY A 208 -0.29 8.25 -24.74
N GLN A 209 0.78 8.11 -25.55
CA GLN A 209 0.66 7.95 -27.00
C GLN A 209 0.24 6.54 -27.44
N THR A 210 0.47 5.51 -26.61
CA THR A 210 0.23 4.09 -26.97
C THR A 210 -0.88 3.48 -26.12
N LEU A 211 -1.00 3.87 -24.86
CA LEU A 211 -2.09 3.43 -23.99
C LEU A 211 -3.44 3.89 -24.53
N ARG A 212 -4.39 2.97 -24.58
CA ARG A 212 -5.76 3.16 -25.09
C ARG A 212 -6.81 2.88 -24.04
N GLU A 213 -6.54 1.94 -23.14
CA GLU A 213 -7.46 1.54 -22.08
C GLU A 213 -6.79 1.56 -20.71
N TYR A 214 -7.44 2.24 -19.76
CA TYR A 214 -7.07 2.27 -18.35
C TYR A 214 -8.25 1.74 -17.54
N MET A 215 -8.07 0.63 -16.83
CA MET A 215 -9.08 0.02 -15.97
C MET A 215 -8.75 0.31 -14.50
N CYS A 216 -9.41 1.30 -13.92
CA CYS A 216 -9.30 1.66 -12.52
C CYS A 216 -10.28 0.82 -11.68
N VAL A 217 -9.76 0.01 -10.77
CA VAL A 217 -10.56 -0.85 -9.89
C VAL A 217 -10.38 -0.42 -8.45
N ASP A 218 -11.45 0.02 -7.80
CA ASP A 218 -11.45 0.37 -6.37
C ASP A 218 -12.80 0.05 -5.75
N ARG A 219 -12.79 -0.62 -4.59
CA ARG A 219 -14.01 -0.99 -3.87
C ARG A 219 -14.78 0.22 -3.34
N SER A 220 -14.12 1.35 -3.13
CA SER A 220 -14.73 2.58 -2.62
C SER A 220 -15.31 3.42 -3.75
N THR A 221 -16.64 3.56 -3.76
CA THR A 221 -17.33 4.50 -4.65
C THR A 221 -16.81 5.93 -4.49
N ALA A 222 -16.53 6.36 -3.25
CA ALA A 222 -16.07 7.73 -3.00
C ALA A 222 -14.68 7.99 -3.62
N MET A 223 -13.79 6.99 -3.60
CA MET A 223 -12.48 7.08 -4.28
C MET A 223 -12.65 7.13 -5.80
N LEU A 224 -13.49 6.26 -6.38
CA LEU A 224 -13.74 6.26 -7.83
C LEU A 224 -14.32 7.60 -8.30
N VAL A 225 -15.30 8.15 -7.57
CA VAL A 225 -15.88 9.48 -7.87
C VAL A 225 -14.81 10.57 -7.76
N LEU A 226 -13.97 10.53 -6.73
CA LEU A 226 -12.88 11.49 -6.58
C LEU A 226 -11.86 11.39 -7.72
N ALA A 227 -11.46 10.18 -8.10
CA ALA A 227 -10.54 9.96 -9.22
C ALA A 227 -11.12 10.45 -10.54
N GLU A 228 -12.42 10.24 -10.79
CA GLU A 228 -13.11 10.77 -11.97
C GLU A 228 -13.16 12.30 -11.96
N LYS A 229 -13.48 12.93 -10.82
CA LYS A 229 -13.43 14.39 -10.67
C LYS A 229 -12.03 14.93 -10.96
N LEU A 230 -10.98 14.30 -10.41
CA LEU A 230 -9.59 14.67 -10.69
C LEU A 230 -9.23 14.52 -12.18
N LEU A 231 -9.69 13.45 -12.81
CA LEU A 231 -9.51 13.19 -14.24
C LEU A 231 -10.14 14.29 -15.12
N LYS A 232 -11.19 14.95 -14.62
CA LYS A 232 -11.91 16.06 -15.26
C LYS A 232 -11.45 17.43 -14.77
N GLY A 233 -10.28 17.51 -14.12
CA GLY A 233 -9.70 18.77 -13.63
C GLY A 233 -10.39 19.36 -12.39
N GLY A 234 -11.00 18.51 -11.57
CA GLY A 234 -11.75 18.91 -10.37
C GLY A 234 -13.19 19.33 -10.64
N SER A 235 -13.66 19.24 -11.89
CA SER A 235 -15.04 19.57 -12.28
C SER A 235 -15.90 18.31 -12.44
N GLU A 236 -17.21 18.41 -12.18
CA GLU A 236 -18.16 17.33 -12.43
C GLU A 236 -18.53 17.18 -13.92
N SER A 237 -18.52 18.28 -14.66
CA SER A 237 -19.00 18.37 -16.06
C SER A 237 -17.88 18.51 -17.10
N GLY A 238 -16.62 18.55 -16.67
CA GLY A 238 -15.47 18.63 -17.57
C GLY A 238 -15.28 17.35 -18.40
N GLU A 239 -14.68 17.49 -19.58
CA GLU A 239 -14.16 16.36 -20.34
C GLU A 239 -12.90 15.79 -19.63
N PRO A 240 -12.71 14.46 -19.64
CA PRO A 240 -11.54 13.86 -19.03
C PRO A 240 -10.26 14.25 -19.78
N TYR A 241 -9.21 14.62 -19.04
CA TYR A 241 -7.90 14.95 -19.61
C TYR A 241 -7.21 13.73 -20.25
N ILE A 242 -7.55 12.52 -19.81
CA ILE A 242 -7.03 11.27 -20.34
C ILE A 242 -8.22 10.45 -20.85
N PRO A 243 -8.32 10.16 -22.16
CA PRO A 243 -9.39 9.36 -22.71
C PRO A 243 -9.18 7.86 -22.40
N GLY A 244 -10.26 7.08 -22.49
CA GLY A 244 -10.19 5.61 -22.36
C GLY A 244 -10.01 5.12 -20.92
N VAL A 245 -10.38 5.93 -19.92
CA VAL A 245 -10.33 5.55 -18.50
C VAL A 245 -11.69 5.02 -18.06
N PHE A 246 -11.70 3.83 -17.46
CA PHE A 246 -12.89 3.15 -16.97
C PHE A 246 -12.77 2.88 -15.47
N PHE A 247 -13.83 3.18 -14.73
CA PHE A 247 -13.91 2.95 -13.29
C PHE A 247 -14.82 1.76 -12.98
N ARG A 248 -14.37 0.86 -12.11
CA ARG A 248 -15.10 -0.35 -11.68
C ARG A 248 -14.87 -0.62 -10.20
N GLN A 249 -15.87 -1.18 -9.52
CA GLN A 249 -15.73 -1.59 -8.12
C GLN A 249 -15.10 -2.98 -7.94
N PHE A 250 -15.18 -3.81 -8.98
CA PHE A 250 -14.81 -5.21 -8.91
C PHE A 250 -13.84 -5.56 -10.04
N LEU A 251 -12.93 -6.48 -9.76
CA LEU A 251 -12.02 -7.04 -10.76
C LEU A 251 -12.82 -7.75 -11.87
N PRO A 252 -12.36 -7.74 -13.13
CA PRO A 252 -13.02 -8.48 -14.19
C PRO A 252 -13.00 -9.98 -13.89
N VAL A 253 -14.16 -10.63 -13.86
CA VAL A 253 -14.31 -12.05 -13.47
C VAL A 253 -13.60 -13.00 -14.45
N SER A 254 -13.59 -12.67 -15.74
CA SER A 254 -13.00 -13.53 -16.77
C SER A 254 -11.48 -13.62 -16.60
N PRO A 255 -10.90 -14.81 -16.40
CA PRO A 255 -9.47 -14.95 -16.24
C PRO A 255 -8.73 -14.75 -17.58
N LYS A 256 -9.44 -14.79 -18.72
CA LYS A 256 -8.87 -14.62 -20.07
C LYS A 256 -8.50 -13.17 -20.42
N VAL A 257 -9.04 -12.20 -19.68
CA VAL A 257 -8.75 -10.78 -19.93
C VAL A 257 -7.43 -10.45 -19.23
N GLN A 258 -6.40 -10.12 -20.01
CA GLN A 258 -5.10 -9.66 -19.51
C GLN A 258 -4.84 -8.21 -19.91
N PHE A 259 -3.95 -7.56 -19.17
CA PHE A 259 -3.50 -6.19 -19.39
C PHE A 259 -1.98 -6.17 -19.56
N ASP A 260 -1.47 -5.30 -20.44
CA ASP A 260 -0.03 -5.18 -20.66
C ASP A 260 0.69 -4.77 -19.36
N ILE A 261 0.06 -3.89 -18.58
CA ILE A 261 0.53 -3.52 -17.25
C ILE A 261 -0.59 -3.73 -16.23
N VAL A 262 -0.28 -4.43 -15.14
CA VAL A 262 -1.12 -4.48 -13.94
C VAL A 262 -0.39 -3.79 -12.80
N VAL A 263 -1.08 -2.92 -12.06
CA VAL A 263 -0.50 -2.15 -10.96
C VAL A 263 -1.33 -2.36 -9.70
N SER A 264 -0.66 -2.44 -8.55
CA SER A 264 -1.27 -2.20 -7.25
C SER A 264 -0.33 -1.30 -6.44
N ALA A 265 -0.81 -0.10 -6.10
CA ALA A 265 -0.02 0.90 -5.41
C ALA A 265 -0.66 1.27 -4.07
N PHE A 266 0.01 0.90 -2.98
CA PHE A 266 -0.39 1.13 -1.59
C PHE A 266 -1.72 0.45 -1.19
N SER A 267 -2.12 -0.60 -1.91
CA SER A 267 -3.43 -1.25 -1.75
C SER A 267 -3.33 -2.63 -1.08
N LEU A 268 -2.21 -3.36 -1.23
CA LEU A 268 -2.08 -4.71 -0.67
C LEU A 268 -2.04 -4.65 0.87
N SER A 269 -1.45 -3.60 1.44
CA SER A 269 -1.43 -3.36 2.88
C SER A 269 -2.81 -2.99 3.49
N GLU A 270 -3.81 -2.71 2.64
CA GLU A 270 -5.20 -2.46 3.05
C GLU A 270 -6.08 -3.71 3.07
N LEU A 271 -5.54 -4.87 2.65
CA LEU A 271 -6.29 -6.13 2.65
C LEU A 271 -6.31 -6.81 4.03
N PRO A 272 -7.45 -7.39 4.44
CA PRO A 272 -7.70 -7.74 5.84
C PRO A 272 -7.07 -9.06 6.30
N SER A 273 -6.54 -9.89 5.39
CA SER A 273 -5.87 -11.15 5.75
C SER A 273 -4.80 -11.55 4.73
N GLU A 274 -3.89 -12.44 5.13
CA GLU A 274 -2.89 -13.03 4.24
C GLU A 274 -3.53 -13.81 3.10
N ALA A 275 -4.62 -14.52 3.37
CA ALA A 275 -5.37 -15.25 2.35
C ALA A 275 -5.91 -14.31 1.26
N ASP A 276 -6.54 -13.19 1.65
CA ASP A 276 -7.05 -12.20 0.70
C ASP A 276 -5.92 -11.56 -0.11
N ARG A 277 -4.79 -11.25 0.53
CA ARG A 277 -3.59 -10.73 -0.15
C ARG A 277 -3.07 -11.72 -1.18
N ASN A 278 -2.96 -12.98 -0.81
CA ASN A 278 -2.45 -14.03 -1.71
C ASN A 278 -3.38 -14.26 -2.90
N GLU A 279 -4.70 -14.32 -2.67
CA GLU A 279 -5.70 -14.46 -3.73
C GLU A 279 -5.68 -13.27 -4.70
N VAL A 280 -5.58 -12.05 -4.18
CA VAL A 280 -5.47 -10.83 -4.99
C VAL A 280 -4.19 -10.87 -5.80
N VAL A 281 -3.02 -11.10 -5.19
CA VAL A 281 -1.73 -11.13 -5.91
C VAL A 281 -1.72 -12.17 -7.03
N GLN A 282 -2.23 -13.38 -6.78
CA GLN A 282 -2.37 -14.42 -7.82
C GLN A 282 -3.33 -13.98 -8.93
N THR A 283 -4.42 -13.31 -8.58
CA THR A 283 -5.37 -12.79 -9.58
C THR A 283 -4.75 -11.68 -10.41
N LEU A 284 -4.02 -10.74 -9.80
CA LEU A 284 -3.30 -9.68 -10.51
C LEU A 284 -2.22 -10.27 -11.44
N TRP A 285 -1.52 -11.32 -11.00
CA TRP A 285 -0.54 -12.01 -11.83
C TRP A 285 -1.17 -12.66 -13.06
N ARG A 286 -2.28 -13.40 -12.89
CA ARG A 286 -3.04 -13.97 -14.03
C ARG A 286 -3.53 -12.92 -15.02
N LYS A 287 -3.85 -11.73 -14.53
CA LYS A 287 -4.29 -10.56 -15.33
C LYS A 287 -3.13 -9.88 -16.05
N THR A 288 -1.88 -10.24 -15.78
CA THR A 288 -0.70 -9.57 -16.33
C THR A 288 -0.26 -10.23 -17.63
N HIS A 289 0.00 -9.42 -18.66
CA HIS A 289 0.59 -9.87 -19.92
C HIS A 289 2.08 -9.53 -20.03
N HIS A 290 2.52 -8.35 -19.58
CA HIS A 290 3.95 -7.98 -19.58
C HIS A 290 4.51 -7.63 -18.20
N PHE A 291 3.89 -6.71 -17.46
CA PHE A 291 4.43 -6.23 -16.19
C PHE A 291 3.40 -6.18 -15.07
N LEU A 292 3.73 -6.79 -13.93
CA LEU A 292 3.05 -6.58 -12.66
C LEU A 292 3.90 -5.64 -11.80
N VAL A 293 3.34 -4.49 -11.45
CA VAL A 293 4.00 -3.45 -10.66
C VAL A 293 3.32 -3.36 -9.30
N LEU A 294 4.04 -3.71 -8.24
CA LEU A 294 3.57 -3.60 -6.87
C LEU A 294 4.36 -2.49 -6.16
N VAL A 295 3.66 -1.57 -5.50
CA VAL A 295 4.25 -0.43 -4.80
C VAL A 295 3.66 -0.36 -3.40
N GLU A 296 4.50 -0.24 -2.37
CA GLU A 296 4.08 -0.13 -0.98
C GLU A 296 4.92 0.91 -0.23
N ASN A 297 4.53 1.21 1.02
CA ASN A 297 5.31 2.10 1.87
C ASN A 297 6.74 1.59 2.05
N GLY A 298 7.72 2.51 2.08
CA GLY A 298 9.13 2.21 2.31
C GLY A 298 9.45 1.88 3.77
N THR A 299 8.62 1.04 4.38
CA THR A 299 8.75 0.54 5.75
C THR A 299 9.13 -0.94 5.72
N LYS A 300 9.59 -1.46 6.86
CA LYS A 300 9.87 -2.90 7.00
C LYS A 300 8.65 -3.76 6.68
N ALA A 301 7.46 -3.33 7.12
CA ALA A 301 6.21 -4.05 6.87
C ALA A 301 5.85 -4.04 5.37
N GLY A 302 5.98 -2.88 4.70
CA GLY A 302 5.76 -2.77 3.25
C GLY A 302 6.74 -3.62 2.46
N HIS A 303 8.02 -3.66 2.85
CA HIS A 303 9.00 -4.54 2.22
C HIS A 303 8.65 -6.01 2.34
N SER A 304 8.41 -6.48 3.58
CA SER A 304 8.07 -7.89 3.82
C SER A 304 6.87 -8.30 2.99
N LEU A 305 5.84 -7.46 2.93
CA LEU A 305 4.68 -7.67 2.08
C LEU A 305 5.03 -7.83 0.58
N LEU A 306 5.91 -6.99 0.04
CA LEU A 306 6.35 -7.11 -1.36
C LEU A 306 7.21 -8.36 -1.60
N MET A 307 8.01 -8.79 -0.62
CA MET A 307 8.80 -10.03 -0.72
C MET A 307 7.90 -11.27 -0.69
N ASP A 308 6.88 -11.27 0.17
CA ASP A 308 5.89 -12.34 0.24
C ASP A 308 5.11 -12.44 -1.09
N ALA A 309 4.68 -11.29 -1.64
CA ALA A 309 4.01 -11.24 -2.94
C ALA A 309 4.92 -11.73 -4.09
N ARG A 310 6.20 -11.35 -4.09
CA ARG A 310 7.20 -11.86 -5.04
C ARG A 310 7.32 -13.38 -4.95
N ASP A 311 7.53 -13.91 -3.74
CA ASP A 311 7.76 -15.33 -3.55
C ASP A 311 6.52 -16.14 -3.92
N LEU A 312 5.33 -15.60 -3.68
CA LEU A 312 4.07 -16.18 -4.14
C LEU A 312 3.96 -16.24 -5.66
N VAL A 313 4.39 -15.19 -6.38
CA VAL A 313 4.35 -15.18 -7.85
C VAL A 313 5.41 -16.08 -8.46
N LEU A 314 6.64 -16.04 -7.94
CA LEU A 314 7.78 -16.76 -8.52
C LEU A 314 7.82 -18.24 -8.15
N ASN A 315 7.40 -18.58 -6.93
CA ASN A 315 7.44 -19.96 -6.42
C ASN A 315 6.03 -20.58 -6.29
N GLY A 316 4.99 -19.83 -6.63
CA GLY A 316 3.62 -20.32 -6.60
C GLY A 316 3.41 -21.43 -7.61
N ASN A 317 3.05 -22.62 -7.11
CA ASN A 317 2.64 -23.74 -7.97
C ASN A 317 1.19 -23.53 -8.41
N GLU A 318 0.97 -22.67 -9.39
CA GLU A 318 -0.33 -22.64 -10.06
C GLU A 318 -0.49 -23.92 -10.89
N LYS A 319 -1.56 -24.69 -10.62
CA LYS A 319 -1.75 -26.01 -11.25
C LYS A 319 -1.96 -25.93 -12.77
N SER A 320 -2.39 -24.79 -13.29
CA SER A 320 -2.65 -24.54 -14.70
C SER A 320 -2.57 -23.03 -14.98
N PRO A 321 -1.36 -22.46 -15.10
CA PRO A 321 -1.21 -21.04 -15.39
C PRO A 321 -1.73 -20.74 -16.80
N LEU A 322 -2.35 -19.56 -16.96
CA LEU A 322 -2.78 -19.07 -18.27
C LEU A 322 -1.60 -18.75 -19.19
N ASP A 323 -0.53 -18.25 -18.60
CA ASP A 323 0.72 -17.96 -19.27
C ASP A 323 1.80 -18.94 -18.77
N PRO A 324 2.37 -19.78 -19.64
CA PRO A 324 3.36 -20.78 -19.23
C PRO A 324 4.75 -20.17 -19.00
N ARG A 325 4.97 -18.89 -19.32
CA ARG A 325 6.28 -18.25 -19.15
C ARG A 325 6.64 -18.16 -17.67
N PRO A 326 7.90 -18.46 -17.29
CA PRO A 326 8.33 -18.33 -15.91
C PRO A 326 8.43 -16.85 -15.52
N GLY A 327 7.83 -16.48 -14.40
CA GLY A 327 7.98 -15.13 -13.86
C GLY A 327 9.43 -14.85 -13.43
N PHE A 328 9.86 -13.59 -13.51
CA PHE A 328 11.13 -13.11 -12.96
C PHE A 328 11.02 -11.68 -12.42
N VAL A 329 11.98 -11.28 -11.59
CA VAL A 329 12.08 -9.90 -11.09
C VAL A 329 12.73 -9.01 -12.16
N PHE A 330 11.96 -8.11 -12.74
CA PHE A 330 12.46 -7.12 -13.69
C PHE A 330 13.18 -5.97 -12.98
N ALA A 331 12.61 -5.47 -11.87
CA ALA A 331 13.20 -4.46 -11.01
C ALA A 331 12.71 -4.60 -9.57
N PRO A 332 13.51 -4.21 -8.55
CA PRO A 332 14.85 -3.64 -8.65
C PRO A 332 15.92 -4.69 -9.01
N VAL A 333 17.08 -4.24 -9.53
CA VAL A 333 18.21 -5.14 -9.81
C VAL A 333 19.00 -5.37 -8.53
N SER A 334 19.32 -6.63 -8.25
CA SER A 334 20.31 -7.04 -7.26
C SER A 334 21.66 -6.40 -7.61
N ILE A 335 22.18 -5.56 -6.71
CA ILE A 335 23.39 -4.74 -6.93
C ILE A 335 24.69 -5.56 -7.01
N THR A 336 24.64 -6.89 -6.97
CA THR A 336 25.85 -7.72 -7.05
C THR A 336 25.68 -8.83 -8.09
N SER A 337 26.45 -8.73 -9.16
CA SER A 337 26.56 -9.67 -10.29
C SER A 337 27.27 -10.99 -9.93
N THR A 338 27.31 -11.38 -8.66
CA THR A 338 28.04 -12.56 -8.16
C THR A 338 27.39 -13.19 -6.93
N CYS A 339 26.09 -13.49 -6.98
CA CYS A 339 25.55 -14.48 -6.05
C CYS A 339 24.31 -15.20 -6.64
N PRO A 340 24.42 -16.50 -6.98
CA PRO A 340 23.26 -17.32 -7.24
C PRO A 340 22.61 -17.69 -5.90
N ALA A 341 21.27 -17.64 -5.85
CA ALA A 341 20.42 -17.99 -4.72
C ALA A 341 20.34 -16.96 -3.57
N ILE A 342 19.12 -16.44 -3.38
CA ILE A 342 18.54 -16.01 -2.10
C ILE A 342 19.39 -14.97 -1.35
N LEU A 343 19.28 -13.70 -1.74
CA LEU A 343 19.46 -12.62 -0.77
C LEU A 343 18.27 -11.66 -0.77
N HIS A 344 17.59 -11.63 0.37
CA HIS A 344 16.62 -10.63 0.81
C HIS A 344 17.28 -9.26 0.91
N TYR A 345 17.57 -8.60 -0.21
CA TYR A 345 18.05 -7.22 -0.21
C TYR A 345 16.86 -6.26 -0.30
N PHE A 346 16.65 -5.51 0.78
CA PHE A 346 15.79 -4.34 0.81
C PHE A 346 16.33 -3.27 -0.14
N VAL A 347 15.58 -2.91 -1.17
CA VAL A 347 15.97 -1.79 -2.04
C VAL A 347 15.17 -0.57 -1.63
N PHE A 348 15.75 0.21 -0.71
CA PHE A 348 15.16 1.48 -0.31
C PHE A 348 15.16 2.47 -1.50
N LEU A 349 14.00 2.67 -2.12
CA LEU A 349 13.81 3.69 -3.15
C LEU A 349 13.15 4.91 -2.50
N SER A 350 13.91 5.97 -2.28
CA SER A 350 13.35 7.27 -1.89
C SER A 350 13.10 8.11 -3.13
N SER A 351 11.86 8.55 -3.36
CA SER A 351 11.58 9.61 -4.35
C SER A 351 11.43 10.95 -3.65
N SER A 352 12.13 11.96 -4.16
CA SER A 352 11.95 13.35 -3.77
C SER A 352 10.94 13.98 -4.72
N TYR A 353 9.78 14.40 -4.22
CA TYR A 353 8.71 15.01 -5.02
C TYR A 353 8.43 16.43 -4.56
N LEU A 354 7.95 17.27 -5.48
CA LEU A 354 7.42 18.58 -5.12
C LEU A 354 6.03 18.37 -4.51
N MET A 355 5.81 18.78 -3.27
CA MET A 355 4.46 18.67 -2.71
C MET A 355 3.48 19.51 -3.52
N ILE A 356 2.23 19.07 -3.59
CA ILE A 356 1.16 20.02 -3.94
C ILE A 356 1.25 21.15 -2.91
N PRO A 357 1.39 22.41 -3.33
CA PRO A 357 1.16 23.51 -2.42
C PRO A 357 -0.31 23.41 -2.02
N LEU A 358 -0.56 22.89 -0.82
CA LEU A 358 -1.79 23.16 -0.10
C LEU A 358 -1.85 24.69 -0.06
N ALA A 359 -2.73 25.30 -0.84
CA ALA A 359 -2.94 26.74 -0.83
C ALA A 359 -3.64 27.09 0.49
N LEU A 360 -2.90 27.00 1.60
CA LEU A 360 -3.34 27.29 2.95
C LEU A 360 -2.25 28.15 3.60
N PRO A 361 -2.59 29.34 4.12
CA PRO A 361 -1.67 30.46 4.36
C PRO A 361 -0.63 30.26 5.49
N THR A 362 -0.50 29.07 6.06
CA THR A 362 0.27 28.83 7.30
C THR A 362 1.53 27.97 7.12
N LEU A 363 1.72 27.28 5.99
CA LEU A 363 2.93 26.50 5.71
C LEU A 363 3.95 27.28 4.87
N CYS A 364 4.34 28.48 5.34
CA CYS A 364 5.43 29.28 4.78
C CYS A 364 6.84 28.74 5.13
N SER A 365 6.99 27.49 5.59
CA SER A 365 8.29 26.98 6.07
C SER A 365 8.61 25.51 5.76
N CYS A 366 7.82 24.81 4.94
CA CYS A 366 8.25 23.52 4.40
C CYS A 366 9.17 23.74 3.19
N PRO A 367 10.28 22.98 3.05
CA PRO A 367 11.03 22.99 1.79
C PRO A 367 10.07 22.65 0.64
N PRO A 368 10.25 23.19 -0.57
CA PRO A 368 9.36 22.92 -1.70
C PRO A 368 9.28 21.42 -2.06
N PHE A 369 10.19 20.59 -1.52
CA PHE A 369 10.32 19.18 -1.79
C PHE A 369 10.07 18.34 -0.53
N SER A 370 9.20 17.34 -0.65
CA SER A 370 9.01 16.28 0.34
C SER A 370 9.61 14.97 -0.18
N LEU A 371 9.94 14.08 0.75
CA LEU A 371 10.43 12.73 0.46
C LEU A 371 9.30 11.74 0.73
N ALA A 372 8.97 10.91 -0.26
CA ALA A 372 8.08 9.76 -0.09
C ALA A 372 8.98 8.53 -0.21
N PRO A 373 9.39 7.93 0.92
CA PRO A 373 10.04 6.65 0.84
C PRO A 373 9.00 5.58 0.53
N PHE A 374 9.24 4.84 -0.53
CA PHE A 374 8.40 3.75 -0.98
C PHE A 374 9.29 2.53 -1.26
N ASP A 375 8.66 1.37 -1.38
CA ASP A 375 9.29 0.19 -1.94
C ASP A 375 8.45 -0.26 -3.13
N SER A 376 9.09 -0.89 -4.12
CA SER A 376 8.40 -1.34 -5.31
C SER A 376 9.08 -2.56 -5.89
N ILE A 377 8.28 -3.49 -6.42
CA ILE A 377 8.76 -4.63 -7.19
C ILE A 377 8.02 -4.70 -8.52
N ILE A 378 8.78 -4.97 -9.58
CA ILE A 378 8.29 -5.12 -10.94
C ILE A 378 8.60 -6.54 -11.37
N LEU A 379 7.56 -7.31 -11.66
CA LEU A 379 7.62 -8.70 -12.11
C LEU A 379 7.24 -8.77 -13.59
N SER A 380 7.87 -9.68 -14.33
CA SER A 380 7.63 -9.90 -15.76
C SER A 380 7.81 -11.38 -16.11
N PHE A 381 7.63 -11.73 -17.38
CA PHE A 381 7.61 -13.08 -17.94
C PHE A 381 8.73 -13.31 -18.95
#